data_AF-A0AAN5AZJ0-F1
#
_entry.id   AF-A0AAN5AZJ0-F1
#
_cell.length_a   1.000
_cell.length_b   1.000
_cell.length_c   1.000
_cell.angle_alpha   90.00
_cell.angle_beta   90.00
_cell.angle_gamma   90.00
#
_symmetry.space_group_name_H-M   'P 1'
#
loop_
_entity.id
_entity.type
_entity.pdbx_description
1 polymer ?
#
loop_
_entity_poly.entity_id
_entity_poly.type
_entity_poly.pdbx_seq_one_letter_code
_entity_poly.pdbx_strand_id
1 'polypeptide(L)'
;MHSIRFFSSTTPLALSAMAALLMAPGLSRNAHAVECRAIATVQHSAVSANNNADGGHLNQHVFGATPPQGSSQQDKTLFSSVGDYSAFWNSYQDPKKYKGNAVKCSGTHARQKVTVYSVLKQDLIGGFNCTAANANGECTTKTKSQFSNVQLDFERVGSKWILLTAYPTN
;
A
#
# COMPACT_ATOMS: atom_id res chain seq x y z
N MET A 1 -33.62 -57.41 46.78
CA MET A 1 -34.80 -56.93 47.52
C MET A 1 -34.58 -57.19 49.00
N HIS A 2 -34.32 -56.14 49.80
CA HIS A 2 -34.66 -55.96 51.23
C HIS A 2 -34.10 -54.61 51.76
N SER A 3 -34.96 -53.88 52.48
CA SER A 3 -34.75 -52.78 53.48
C SER A 3 -34.16 -51.43 53.01
N ILE A 4 -34.88 -50.28 52.99
CA ILE A 4 -35.48 -49.44 54.08
C ILE A 4 -34.37 -48.85 54.98
N ARG A 5 -34.12 -47.52 55.12
CA ARG A 5 -34.91 -46.38 55.68
C ARG A 5 -33.97 -45.13 55.64
N PHE A 6 -34.37 -43.86 55.49
CA PHE A 6 -34.86 -42.92 56.52
C PHE A 6 -35.06 -41.52 55.89
N PHE A 7 -36.08 -40.79 56.38
CA PHE A 7 -36.36 -39.36 56.15
C PHE A 7 -35.43 -38.45 56.97
N SER A 8 -35.19 -37.22 56.51
CA SER A 8 -35.20 -36.01 57.35
C SER A 8 -35.28 -34.71 56.52
N SER A 9 -36.23 -33.86 56.91
CA SER A 9 -36.49 -32.46 56.52
C SER A 9 -35.27 -31.56 56.85
N THR A 10 -35.03 -30.36 56.30
CA THR A 10 -35.84 -29.11 56.34
C THR A 10 -35.13 -28.01 55.51
N THR A 11 -35.92 -27.13 54.90
CA THR A 11 -35.77 -25.73 54.34
C THR A 11 -34.69 -24.79 54.94
N PRO A 12 -34.45 -23.52 54.45
CA PRO A 12 -34.82 -22.78 53.22
C PRO A 12 -33.65 -21.94 52.57
N LEU A 13 -34.01 -21.05 51.62
CA LEU A 13 -33.25 -20.05 50.83
C LEU A 13 -32.00 -19.37 51.46
N ALA A 14 -31.02 -19.07 50.60
CA ALA A 14 -30.18 -17.87 50.72
C ALA A 14 -29.81 -17.28 49.35
N LEU A 15 -30.30 -16.06 49.09
CA LEU A 15 -29.77 -15.10 48.11
C LEU A 15 -28.39 -14.58 48.57
N SER A 16 -27.41 -14.48 47.67
CA SER A 16 -26.39 -13.41 47.58
C SER A 16 -25.33 -13.83 46.56
N ALA A 17 -25.24 -13.18 45.40
CA ALA A 17 -24.56 -11.90 45.15
C ALA A 17 -23.11 -12.11 44.66
N MET A 18 -22.81 -11.51 43.50
CA MET A 18 -21.57 -10.83 43.12
C MET A 18 -21.14 -11.11 41.69
N ALA A 19 -21.37 -10.07 40.89
CA ALA A 19 -20.63 -9.62 39.73
C ALA A 19 -19.22 -10.20 39.58
N ALA A 20 -18.93 -10.72 38.39
CA ALA A 20 -17.62 -10.61 37.78
C ALA A 20 -17.80 -9.86 36.46
N LEU A 21 -17.77 -8.53 36.56
CA LEU A 21 -17.74 -7.64 35.42
C LEU A 21 -16.43 -7.89 34.67
N LEU A 22 -16.58 -8.22 33.40
CA LEU A 22 -15.53 -8.42 32.41
C LEU A 22 -14.52 -7.27 32.42
N MET A 23 -13.28 -7.54 32.82
CA MET A 23 -12.14 -6.71 32.43
C MET A 23 -11.23 -7.57 31.56
N ALA A 24 -11.58 -7.68 30.29
CA ALA A 24 -10.58 -8.02 29.28
C ALA A 24 -9.61 -6.82 29.23
N PRO A 25 -8.31 -7.01 29.53
CA PRO A 25 -7.34 -5.96 29.29
C PRO A 25 -7.36 -5.66 27.80
N GLY A 26 -7.86 -4.47 27.45
CA GLY A 26 -7.75 -3.92 26.12
C GLY A 26 -6.29 -3.94 25.73
N LEU A 27 -5.94 -4.84 24.81
CA LEU A 27 -4.74 -4.71 23.99
C LEU A 27 -4.92 -3.41 23.22
N SER A 28 -4.49 -2.31 23.82
CA SER A 28 -4.21 -1.06 23.12
C SER A 28 -3.12 -1.39 22.10
N ARG A 29 -3.52 -1.87 20.92
CA ARG A 29 -2.67 -1.86 19.74
C ARG A 29 -2.33 -0.39 19.54
N ASN A 30 -1.15 0.01 19.99
CA ASN A 30 -0.53 1.24 19.52
C ASN A 30 -0.53 1.14 18.00
N ALA A 31 -1.46 1.85 17.36
CA ALA A 31 -1.50 1.98 15.91
C ALA A 31 -0.33 2.88 15.53
N HIS A 32 0.89 2.34 15.62
CA HIS A 32 2.06 2.98 15.09
C HIS A 32 1.81 3.12 13.59
N ALA A 33 1.77 4.36 13.11
CA ALA A 33 1.64 4.63 11.68
C ALA A 33 2.81 3.91 10.96
N VAL A 34 2.46 2.92 10.14
CA VAL A 34 3.40 2.05 9.42
C VAL A 34 3.89 2.79 8.18
N GLU A 35 5.18 2.66 7.85
CA GLU A 35 5.70 3.15 6.58
C GLU A 35 4.89 2.54 5.43
N CYS A 36 4.40 3.36 4.49
CA CYS A 36 3.54 2.86 3.41
C CYS A 36 4.18 1.69 2.66
N ARG A 37 5.49 1.78 2.39
CA ARG A 37 6.29 0.75 1.71
C ARG A 37 6.33 -0.62 2.41
N ALA A 38 6.02 -0.66 3.70
CA ALA A 38 6.03 -1.89 4.51
C ALA A 38 4.65 -2.55 4.60
N ILE A 39 3.59 -1.91 4.07
CA ILE A 39 2.24 -2.47 4.09
C ILE A 39 2.12 -3.51 2.95
N ALA A 40 1.68 -4.72 3.27
CA ALA A 40 1.60 -5.82 2.30
C ALA A 40 0.73 -5.50 1.06
N THR A 41 -0.41 -4.82 1.24
CA THR A 41 -1.27 -4.41 0.12
C THR A 41 -0.62 -3.34 -0.74
N VAL A 42 0.20 -2.45 -0.15
CA VAL A 42 1.02 -1.49 -0.91
C VAL A 42 2.06 -2.24 -1.74
N GLN A 43 2.79 -3.19 -1.14
CA GLN A 43 3.78 -4.01 -1.86
C GLN A 43 3.16 -4.80 -3.01
N HIS A 44 1.97 -5.36 -2.80
CA HIS A 44 1.23 -6.08 -3.84
C HIS A 44 0.85 -5.15 -5.00
N SER A 45 0.22 -4.01 -4.69
CA SER A 45 -0.21 -3.03 -5.69
C SER A 45 0.95 -2.31 -6.39
N ALA A 46 2.14 -2.27 -5.78
CA ALA A 46 3.34 -1.74 -6.41
C ALA A 46 3.93 -2.67 -7.49
N VAL A 47 3.38 -3.87 -7.69
CA VAL A 47 3.68 -4.66 -8.89
C VAL A 47 2.82 -4.12 -10.04
N SER A 48 3.45 -3.67 -11.12
CA SER A 48 2.77 -3.07 -12.29
C SER A 48 1.63 -3.95 -12.84
N ALA A 49 1.80 -5.27 -12.86
CA ALA A 49 0.77 -6.21 -13.31
C ALA A 49 -0.47 -6.28 -12.38
N ASN A 50 -0.31 -5.96 -11.10
CA ASN A 50 -1.38 -6.00 -10.10
C ASN A 50 -2.06 -4.64 -9.91
N ASN A 51 -1.33 -3.55 -10.18
CA ASN A 51 -1.72 -2.20 -9.78
C ASN A 51 -3.12 -1.81 -10.26
N ASN A 52 -3.43 -2.02 -11.54
CA ASN A 52 -4.74 -1.67 -12.11
C ASN A 52 -5.87 -2.43 -11.42
N ALA A 53 -5.67 -3.72 -11.12
CA ALA A 53 -6.68 -4.56 -10.47
C ALA A 53 -6.93 -4.15 -9.00
N ASP A 54 -5.92 -3.55 -8.35
CA ASP A 54 -6.04 -2.99 -7.00
C ASP A 54 -6.62 -1.56 -6.98
N GLY A 55 -6.97 -1.00 -8.14
CA GLY A 55 -7.52 0.35 -8.28
C GLY A 55 -6.47 1.45 -8.42
N GLY A 56 -5.21 1.09 -8.69
CA GLY A 56 -4.13 2.01 -8.96
C GLY A 56 -4.03 2.44 -10.42
N HIS A 57 -3.24 3.47 -10.66
CA HIS A 57 -3.01 4.15 -11.93
C HIS A 57 -1.52 4.19 -12.34
N LEU A 58 -0.66 3.41 -11.69
CA LEU A 58 0.79 3.34 -11.95
C LEU A 58 1.10 3.14 -13.44
N ASN A 59 0.33 2.31 -14.13
CA ASN A 59 0.60 1.98 -15.52
C ASN A 59 0.32 3.15 -16.49
N GLN A 60 -0.29 4.26 -16.04
CA GLN A 60 -0.29 5.52 -16.79
C GLN A 60 1.12 6.13 -16.89
N HIS A 61 2.08 5.65 -16.09
CA HIS A 61 3.41 6.22 -15.92
C HIS A 61 4.54 5.22 -16.18
N VAL A 62 4.27 4.10 -16.85
CA VAL A 62 5.29 3.08 -17.15
C VAL A 62 5.21 2.73 -18.63
N PHE A 63 6.25 3.10 -19.40
CA PHE A 63 6.26 2.82 -20.83
C PHE A 63 6.22 1.30 -21.09
N GLY A 64 5.33 0.89 -22.01
CA GLY A 64 5.08 -0.52 -22.33
C GLY A 64 4.11 -1.24 -21.38
N ALA A 65 3.61 -0.58 -20.32
CA ALA A 65 2.51 -1.09 -19.52
C ALA A 65 1.16 -0.56 -20.02
N THR A 66 0.12 -1.40 -19.94
CA THR A 66 -1.24 -1.01 -20.31
C THR A 66 -1.89 -0.21 -19.17
N PRO A 67 -2.32 1.04 -19.40
CA PRO A 67 -2.98 1.85 -18.39
C PRO A 67 -4.35 1.25 -18.00
N PRO A 68 -4.91 1.62 -16.84
CA PRO A 68 -6.28 1.26 -16.47
C PRO A 68 -7.29 1.65 -17.56
N GLN A 69 -8.37 0.86 -17.69
CA GLN A 69 -9.44 1.14 -18.66
C GLN A 69 -9.99 2.57 -18.49
N GLY A 70 -10.13 3.29 -19.60
CA GLY A 70 -10.61 4.67 -19.60
C GLY A 70 -9.55 5.72 -19.22
N SER A 71 -8.30 5.31 -19.02
CA SER A 71 -7.17 6.22 -18.80
C SER A 71 -6.14 6.13 -19.92
N SER A 72 -5.16 7.05 -19.92
CA SER A 72 -4.17 7.17 -20.98
C SER A 72 -2.81 7.61 -20.42
N GLN A 73 -1.75 7.20 -21.11
CA GLN A 73 -0.39 7.67 -20.92
C GLN A 73 -0.12 9.02 -21.60
N GLN A 74 -1.06 9.52 -22.42
CA GLN A 74 -0.92 10.83 -23.07
C GLN A 74 -0.71 11.94 -22.03
N ASP A 75 0.24 12.83 -22.32
CA ASP A 75 0.65 13.96 -21.47
C ASP A 75 1.20 13.53 -20.09
N LYS A 76 1.62 12.27 -19.95
CA LYS A 76 2.26 11.75 -18.74
C LYS A 76 3.77 11.64 -18.90
N THR A 77 4.44 11.79 -17.77
CA THR A 77 5.82 11.34 -17.60
C THR A 77 5.85 9.85 -17.29
N LEU A 78 6.67 9.11 -18.02
CA LEU A 78 6.77 7.65 -17.92
C LEU A 78 8.17 7.22 -17.48
N PHE A 79 8.25 6.19 -16.64
CA PHE A 79 9.45 5.35 -16.56
C PHE A 79 9.73 4.71 -17.93
N SER A 80 11.01 4.48 -18.26
CA SER A 80 11.36 3.93 -19.58
C SER A 80 10.90 2.49 -19.79
N SER A 81 10.66 1.75 -18.71
CA SER A 81 10.16 0.37 -18.74
C SER A 81 9.57 -0.05 -17.40
N VAL A 82 8.86 -1.18 -17.37
CA VAL A 82 8.46 -1.87 -16.12
C VAL A 82 9.68 -2.25 -15.29
N GLY A 83 10.80 -2.59 -15.93
CA GLY A 83 12.06 -2.94 -15.28
C GLY A 83 12.67 -1.78 -14.51
N ASP A 84 12.70 -0.58 -15.11
CA ASP A 84 13.23 0.64 -14.49
C ASP A 84 12.42 1.01 -13.24
N TYR A 85 11.09 0.99 -13.36
CA TYR A 85 10.18 1.20 -12.23
C TYR A 85 10.39 0.16 -11.13
N SER A 86 10.45 -1.13 -11.50
CA SER A 86 10.60 -2.22 -10.53
C SER A 86 11.95 -2.14 -9.80
N ALA A 87 13.03 -1.75 -10.48
CA ALA A 87 14.34 -1.54 -9.88
C ALA A 87 14.32 -0.38 -8.87
N PHE A 88 13.64 0.73 -9.20
CA PHE A 88 13.39 1.82 -8.27
C PHE A 88 12.61 1.35 -7.05
N TRP A 89 11.44 0.73 -7.25
CA TRP A 89 10.56 0.29 -6.16
C TRP A 89 11.26 -0.71 -5.22
N ASN A 90 11.94 -1.72 -5.79
CA ASN A 90 12.69 -2.73 -5.03
C ASN A 90 13.80 -2.10 -4.18
N SER A 91 14.43 -1.03 -4.66
CA SER A 91 15.46 -0.31 -3.92
C SER A 91 14.88 0.64 -2.87
N TYR A 92 13.72 1.25 -3.14
CA TYR A 92 13.00 2.10 -2.18
C TYR A 92 12.41 1.30 -1.00
N GLN A 93 11.86 0.11 -1.27
CA GLN A 93 11.29 -0.74 -0.23
C GLN A 93 12.36 -1.36 0.69
N ASP A 94 13.59 -1.53 0.20
CA ASP A 94 14.68 -2.13 0.97
C ASP A 94 15.30 -1.08 1.93
N PRO A 95 15.14 -1.25 3.26
CA PRO A 95 15.70 -0.31 4.25
C PRO A 95 17.23 -0.33 4.28
N LYS A 96 17.90 -1.29 3.63
CA LYS A 96 19.36 -1.29 3.45
C LYS A 96 19.78 -0.36 2.32
N LYS A 97 18.96 -0.15 1.30
CA LYS A 97 19.24 0.69 0.14
C LYS A 97 18.71 2.11 0.32
N TYR A 98 17.44 2.26 0.69
CA TYR A 98 16.85 3.56 0.98
C TYR A 98 16.91 3.87 2.48
N LYS A 99 17.80 4.81 2.83
CA LYS A 99 18.04 5.29 4.20
C LYS A 99 17.27 6.56 4.57
N GLY A 100 16.49 7.10 3.63
CA GLY A 100 15.64 8.25 3.91
C GLY A 100 14.41 7.86 4.75
N ASN A 101 13.69 8.88 5.21
CA ASN A 101 12.45 8.69 5.96
C ASN A 101 11.33 8.32 5.00
N ALA A 102 10.90 7.06 5.00
CA ALA A 102 9.73 6.65 4.24
C ALA A 102 8.46 7.24 4.86
N VAL A 103 7.54 7.70 4.01
CA VAL A 103 6.26 8.26 4.46
C VAL A 103 5.45 7.17 5.17
N LYS A 104 4.77 7.57 6.25
CA LYS A 104 3.84 6.71 6.97
C LYS A 104 2.45 6.89 6.40
N CYS A 105 1.75 5.79 6.19
CA CYS A 105 0.38 5.82 5.70
C CYS A 105 -0.57 6.15 6.87
N SER A 106 -1.29 7.26 6.74
CA SER A 106 -2.30 7.73 7.69
C SER A 106 -3.40 8.50 6.95
N GLY A 107 -4.60 8.57 7.54
CA GLY A 107 -5.76 9.16 6.88
C GLY A 107 -6.20 8.36 5.64
N THR A 108 -6.37 9.03 4.51
CA THR A 108 -6.80 8.44 3.22
C THR A 108 -5.79 8.60 2.10
N HIS A 109 -4.77 9.44 2.27
CA HIS A 109 -3.74 9.70 1.25
C HIS A 109 -2.40 10.00 1.91
N ALA A 110 -1.31 9.53 1.30
CA ALA A 110 0.05 9.85 1.68
C ALA A 110 0.91 10.04 0.43
N ARG A 111 1.82 11.00 0.46
CA ARG A 111 2.63 11.40 -0.68
C ARG A 111 4.10 11.49 -0.31
N GLN A 112 4.98 11.01 -1.18
CA GLN A 112 6.43 11.14 -1.00
C GLN A 112 7.16 11.40 -2.31
N LYS A 113 7.88 12.51 -2.40
CA LYS A 113 8.88 12.72 -3.44
C LYS A 113 10.21 12.10 -2.97
N VAL A 114 10.81 11.25 -3.80
CA VAL A 114 12.05 10.53 -3.49
C VAL A 114 13.09 10.87 -4.54
N THR A 115 14.25 11.38 -4.12
CA THR A 115 15.36 11.64 -5.02
C THR A 115 15.97 10.34 -5.53
N VAL A 116 16.20 10.24 -6.85
CA VAL A 116 16.74 9.03 -7.50
C VAL A 116 18.06 8.61 -6.87
N TYR A 117 18.97 9.56 -6.61
CA TYR A 117 20.25 9.28 -5.96
C TYR A 117 20.11 8.58 -4.61
N SER A 118 19.07 8.93 -3.83
CA SER A 118 18.86 8.34 -2.51
C SER A 118 18.53 6.84 -2.56
N VAL A 119 18.00 6.36 -3.70
CA VAL A 119 17.52 5.00 -3.91
C VAL A 119 18.44 4.19 -4.82
N LEU A 120 18.79 4.73 -5.99
CA LEU A 120 19.53 4.02 -7.04
C LEU A 120 21.02 4.35 -7.08
N LYS A 121 21.48 5.37 -6.32
CA LYS A 121 22.87 5.89 -6.39
C LYS A 121 23.27 6.34 -7.80
N GLN A 122 22.29 6.86 -8.53
CA GLN A 122 22.40 7.47 -9.85
C GLN A 122 21.84 8.88 -9.76
N ASP A 123 22.40 9.83 -10.51
CA ASP A 123 21.92 11.22 -10.47
C ASP A 123 20.50 11.37 -11.06
N LEU A 124 20.22 10.62 -12.13
CA LEU A 124 18.97 10.68 -12.86
C LEU A 124 18.50 9.28 -13.25
N ILE A 125 17.17 9.11 -13.33
CA ILE A 125 16.54 7.95 -13.98
C ILE A 125 16.07 8.35 -15.38
N GLY A 126 16.20 7.41 -16.32
CA GLY A 126 15.65 7.59 -17.67
C GLY A 126 14.13 7.58 -17.66
N GLY A 127 13.54 8.21 -18.68
CA GLY A 127 12.11 8.11 -18.92
C GLY A 127 11.67 8.82 -20.19
N PHE A 128 10.37 9.00 -20.31
CA PHE A 128 9.74 9.60 -21.47
C PHE A 128 8.69 10.64 -21.06
N ASN A 129 8.57 11.71 -21.84
CA ASN A 129 7.36 12.52 -21.85
C ASN A 129 6.50 12.04 -23.02
N CYS A 130 5.31 11.52 -22.73
CA CYS A 130 4.39 11.04 -23.75
C CYS A 130 3.55 12.18 -24.32
N THR A 131 3.47 12.29 -25.65
CA THR A 131 2.70 13.35 -26.32
C THR A 131 1.52 12.83 -27.14
N ALA A 132 1.47 11.52 -27.41
CA ALA A 132 0.32 10.89 -28.03
C ALA A 132 0.20 9.42 -27.59
N ALA A 133 -1.03 8.93 -27.52
CA ALA A 133 -1.35 7.55 -27.18
C ALA A 133 -2.24 6.89 -28.25
N ASN A 134 -2.25 5.55 -28.28
CA ASN A 134 -3.17 4.77 -29.12
C ASN A 134 -4.58 4.71 -28.50
N ALA A 135 -5.51 4.00 -29.17
CA ALA A 135 -6.88 3.81 -28.70
C ALA A 135 -6.99 3.07 -27.35
N ASN A 136 -5.94 2.33 -26.96
CA ASN A 136 -5.85 1.64 -25.66
C ASN A 136 -5.21 2.53 -24.58
N GLY A 137 -4.89 3.79 -24.89
CA GLY A 137 -4.24 4.72 -23.97
C GLY A 137 -2.72 4.53 -23.84
N GLU A 138 -2.11 3.65 -24.63
CA GLU A 138 -0.67 3.36 -24.55
C GLU A 138 0.13 4.36 -25.38
N CYS A 139 1.28 4.80 -24.85
CA CYS A 139 2.07 5.85 -25.48
C CYS A 139 2.67 5.43 -26.83
N THR A 140 2.35 6.17 -27.89
CA THR A 140 2.87 5.94 -29.25
C THR A 140 3.92 6.97 -29.65
N THR A 141 3.74 8.23 -29.26
CA THR A 141 4.70 9.32 -29.52
C THR A 141 5.25 9.86 -28.21
N LYS A 142 6.58 9.98 -28.15
CA LYS A 142 7.29 10.33 -26.91
C LYS A 142 8.63 10.99 -27.17
N THR A 143 9.06 11.79 -26.21
CA THR A 143 10.39 12.39 -26.15
C THR A 143 11.17 11.79 -24.99
N LYS A 144 12.42 11.37 -25.23
CA LYS A 144 13.33 10.90 -24.17
C LYS A 144 13.60 12.03 -23.18
N SER A 145 13.64 11.69 -21.90
CA SER A 145 13.97 12.64 -20.83
C SER A 145 14.65 11.93 -19.67
N GLN A 146 15.07 12.69 -18.68
CA GLN A 146 15.71 12.22 -17.46
C GLN A 146 15.18 12.99 -16.26
N PHE A 147 15.11 12.32 -15.11
CA PHE A 147 14.41 12.82 -13.93
C PHE A 147 15.23 12.60 -12.67
N SER A 148 15.25 13.61 -11.80
CA SER A 148 16.00 13.56 -10.53
C SER A 148 15.19 13.01 -9.36
N ASN A 149 13.86 12.93 -9.50
CA ASN A 149 12.96 12.46 -8.47
C ASN A 149 11.94 11.46 -9.01
N VAL A 150 11.36 10.68 -8.09
CA VAL A 150 10.16 9.89 -8.30
C VAL A 150 9.11 10.34 -7.30
N GLN A 151 7.93 10.69 -7.79
CA GLN A 151 6.75 10.93 -6.96
C GLN A 151 6.07 9.60 -6.67
N LEU A 152 5.81 9.31 -5.39
CA LEU A 152 5.04 8.17 -4.91
C LEU A 152 3.76 8.68 -4.26
N ASP A 153 2.62 8.19 -4.73
CA ASP A 153 1.32 8.52 -4.17
C ASP A 153 0.67 7.23 -3.67
N PHE A 154 0.35 7.22 -2.39
CA PHE A 154 -0.34 6.13 -1.72
C PHE A 154 -1.75 6.59 -1.39
N GLU A 155 -2.72 5.71 -1.58
CA GLU A 155 -4.12 6.02 -1.32
C GLU A 155 -4.83 4.84 -0.67
N ARG A 156 -5.85 5.15 0.11
CA ARG A 156 -6.74 4.16 0.69
C ARG A 156 -7.89 3.86 -0.28
N VAL A 157 -7.84 2.69 -0.92
CA VAL A 157 -8.92 2.17 -1.76
C VAL A 157 -9.72 1.16 -0.94
N GLY A 158 -10.93 1.57 -0.54
CA GLY A 158 -11.76 0.83 0.40
C GLY A 158 -11.08 0.69 1.78
N SER A 159 -10.83 -0.55 2.20
CA SER A 159 -10.15 -0.85 3.47
C SER A 159 -8.64 -1.05 3.33
N LYS A 160 -8.08 -0.99 2.11
CA LYS A 160 -6.68 -1.29 1.82
C LYS A 160 -5.91 -0.02 1.49
N TRP A 161 -4.64 0.04 1.90
CA TRP A 161 -3.68 0.99 1.35
C TRP A 161 -3.01 0.40 0.12
N ILE A 162 -2.87 1.18 -0.93
CA ILE A 162 -2.16 0.80 -2.15
C ILE A 162 -1.11 1.86 -2.51
N LEU A 163 -0.12 1.48 -3.32
CA LEU A 163 0.58 2.45 -4.15
C LEU A 163 -0.37 2.81 -5.29
N LEU A 164 -1.00 3.98 -5.22
CA LEU A 164 -1.91 4.44 -6.25
C LEU A 164 -1.15 4.66 -7.55
N THR A 165 -0.06 5.41 -7.49
CA THR A 165 0.77 5.70 -8.66
C THR A 165 2.21 6.03 -8.25
N ALA A 166 3.11 5.89 -9.21
CA ALA A 166 4.46 6.40 -9.13
C ALA A 166 4.87 6.99 -10.47
N TYR A 167 5.59 8.10 -10.48
CA TYR A 167 6.06 8.70 -11.73
C TYR A 167 7.36 9.49 -11.58
N PRO A 168 8.23 9.49 -12.60
CA PRO A 168 9.41 10.34 -12.63
C PRO A 168 9.03 11.83 -12.68
N THR A 169 9.78 12.67 -11.98
CA THR A 169 9.60 14.13 -11.96
C THR A 169 10.92 14.84 -11.72
N ASN A 170 10.98 16.12 -12.06
CA ASN A 170 11.98 17.04 -11.49
C ASN A 170 11.44 17.71 -10.22
#